data_AF-A0A3Q2YVC9-F1
#
_entry.id   AF-A0A3Q2YVC9-F1
#
_cell.length_a   1.000
_cell.length_b   1.000
_cell.length_c   1.000
_cell.angle_alpha   90.00
_cell.angle_beta   90.00
_cell.angle_gamma   90.00
#
_symmetry.space_group_name_H-M   'P 1'
#
loop_
_entity.id
_entity.type
_entity.pdbx_description
1 polymer ?
#
loop_
_entity_poly.entity_id
_entity_poly.type
_entity_poly.pdbx_seq_one_letter_code
_entity_poly.pdbx_strand_id
1 'polypeptide(L)'
;MDVTEQITQLEADLLELASLTEKAERKRVQELLKQEQAKVEKELAAKRQQKEQQARRQADPVASSKAVYTVKITNYAWDQSEKFVKIYLTLKNVHKIPSEKVEVKFSERSFSVLVKELDGKNHQMTVLNLLYPIDEQNSSTKIKTDMVVIMCKKQATKKWEFLTTVEKQSKEKDKPSVDENADPSEGLMSMLKKIYTDGDDEMKRTINKAWSESQEKKIRGEEGMMDF
;
A
#
# COMPACT_ATOMS: atom_id res chain seq x y z
N MET A 1 42.80 -10.73 -10.72
CA MET A 1 43.28 -11.30 -9.46
C MET A 1 42.10 -11.41 -8.54
N ASP A 2 41.85 -12.61 -8.02
CA ASP A 2 40.80 -12.86 -7.03
C ASP A 2 41.08 -12.04 -5.75
N VAL A 3 40.04 -11.67 -5.00
CA VAL A 3 40.19 -10.92 -3.74
C VAL A 3 40.97 -11.75 -2.72
N THR A 4 40.85 -13.09 -2.78
CA THR A 4 41.67 -13.99 -1.97
C THR A 4 43.14 -13.91 -2.35
N GLU A 5 43.47 -13.92 -3.64
CA GLU A 5 44.85 -13.77 -4.13
C GLU A 5 45.46 -12.43 -3.69
N GLN A 6 44.68 -11.34 -3.76
CA GLN A 6 45.12 -10.02 -3.30
C GLN A 6 45.41 -9.98 -1.80
N ILE A 7 44.58 -10.62 -0.97
CA ILE A 7 44.83 -10.74 0.47
C ILE A 7 46.12 -11.51 0.74
N THR A 8 46.32 -12.64 0.04
CA THR A 8 47.54 -13.45 0.23
C THR A 8 48.81 -12.72 -0.18
N GLN A 9 48.75 -11.88 -1.22
CA GLN A 9 49.89 -11.05 -1.63
C GLN A 9 50.19 -9.99 -0.57
N LEU A 10 49.17 -9.27 -0.07
CA LEU A 10 49.36 -8.25 0.98
C LEU A 10 49.86 -8.86 2.31
N GLU A 11 49.50 -10.10 2.63
CA GLU A 11 50.03 -10.83 3.79
C GLU A 11 51.52 -11.15 3.61
N ALA A 12 51.94 -11.56 2.41
CA ALA A 12 53.34 -11.78 2.09
C ALA A 12 54.14 -10.49 2.15
N ASP A 13 53.60 -9.38 1.63
CA ASP A 13 54.21 -8.06 1.68
C ASP A 13 54.41 -7.58 3.13
N LEU A 14 53.45 -7.82 4.03
CA LEU A 14 53.61 -7.50 5.46
C LEU A 14 54.74 -8.30 6.13
N LEU A 15 54.85 -9.60 5.82
CA LEU A 15 55.92 -10.45 6.35
C LEU A 15 57.29 -9.98 5.84
N GLU A 16 57.39 -9.60 4.57
CA GLU A 16 58.63 -9.07 4.01
C GLU A 16 58.99 -7.72 4.64
N LEU A 17 58.04 -6.79 4.76
CA LEU A 17 58.25 -5.51 5.42
C LEU A 17 58.66 -5.67 6.88
N ALA A 18 58.16 -6.68 7.59
CA ALA A 18 58.58 -7.00 8.95
C ALA A 18 60.04 -7.48 9.01
N SER A 19 60.44 -8.39 8.12
CA SER A 19 61.84 -8.85 8.04
C SER A 19 62.80 -7.72 7.66
N LEU A 20 62.40 -6.82 6.77
CA LEU A 20 63.19 -5.65 6.38
C LEU A 20 63.31 -4.63 7.53
N THR A 21 62.26 -4.48 8.33
CA THR A 21 62.28 -3.59 9.50
C THR A 21 63.24 -4.10 10.58
N GLU A 22 63.32 -5.42 10.78
CA GLU A 22 64.25 -6.04 11.74
C GLU A 22 65.73 -5.86 11.31
N LYS A 23 66.00 -5.90 10.00
CA LYS A 23 67.34 -5.70 9.43
C LYS A 23 67.74 -4.23 9.30
N ALA A 24 66.80 -3.29 9.43
CA ALA A 24 67.06 -1.88 9.28
C ALA A 24 67.62 -1.27 10.58
N GLU A 25 68.83 -0.72 10.54
CA GLU A 25 69.46 -0.09 11.72
C GLU A 25 69.20 1.43 11.82
N ARG A 26 68.80 2.07 10.72
CA ARG A 26 68.62 3.52 10.62
C ARG A 26 67.18 3.92 10.93
N LYS A 27 66.99 4.82 11.91
CA LYS A 27 65.66 5.31 12.35
C LYS A 27 64.77 5.79 11.20
N ARG A 28 65.29 6.58 10.26
CA ARG A 28 64.52 7.10 9.11
C ARG A 28 64.00 5.98 8.20
N VAL A 29 64.78 4.90 8.05
CA VAL A 29 64.40 3.73 7.23
C VAL A 29 63.37 2.88 7.98
N GLN A 30 63.56 2.66 9.28
CA GLN A 30 62.57 1.98 10.12
C GLN A 30 61.22 2.70 10.13
N GLU A 31 61.23 4.04 10.19
CA GLU A 31 60.00 4.84 10.19
C GLU A 31 59.27 4.80 8.85
N LEU A 32 60.01 4.82 7.73
CA LEU A 32 59.44 4.63 6.39
C LEU A 32 58.81 3.23 6.23
N LEU A 33 59.50 2.18 6.68
CA LEU A 33 59.00 0.80 6.60
C LEU A 33 57.77 0.62 7.48
N LYS A 34 57.73 1.19 8.69
CA LYS A 34 56.56 1.18 9.57
C LYS A 34 55.35 1.92 8.97
N GLN A 35 55.59 3.04 8.30
CA GLN A 35 54.51 3.74 7.59
C GLN A 35 53.93 2.86 6.48
N GLU A 36 54.78 2.14 5.76
CA GLU A 36 54.31 1.25 4.69
C GLU A 36 53.64 -0.02 5.23
N GLN A 37 54.12 -0.57 6.34
CA GLN A 37 53.39 -1.61 7.08
C GLN A 37 51.98 -1.15 7.46
N ALA A 38 51.84 0.07 8.02
CA ALA A 38 50.53 0.60 8.40
C ALA A 38 49.59 0.81 7.18
N LYS A 39 50.14 1.18 6.01
CA LYS A 39 49.34 1.29 4.77
C LYS A 39 48.89 -0.09 4.28
N VAL A 40 49.79 -1.06 4.23
CA VAL A 40 49.48 -2.43 3.79
C VAL A 40 48.50 -3.09 4.76
N GLU A 41 48.65 -2.91 6.07
CA GLU A 41 47.67 -3.38 7.08
C GLU A 41 46.28 -2.78 6.85
N LYS A 42 46.21 -1.47 6.56
CA LYS A 42 44.94 -0.79 6.26
C LYS A 42 44.31 -1.32 4.96
N GLU A 43 45.10 -1.54 3.93
CA GLU A 43 44.64 -2.10 2.66
C GLU A 43 44.15 -3.54 2.83
N LEU A 44 44.89 -4.35 3.58
CA LEU A 44 44.55 -5.73 3.91
C LEU A 44 43.26 -5.81 4.75
N ALA A 45 43.07 -4.91 5.71
CA ALA A 45 41.81 -4.79 6.45
C ALA A 45 40.64 -4.44 5.53
N ALA A 46 40.82 -3.51 4.58
CA ALA A 46 39.81 -3.16 3.59
C ALA A 46 39.47 -4.34 2.66
N LYS A 47 40.48 -5.09 2.20
CA LYS A 47 40.29 -6.28 1.35
C LYS A 47 39.62 -7.43 2.09
N ARG A 48 39.96 -7.65 3.37
CA ARG A 48 39.27 -8.63 4.24
C ARG A 48 37.81 -8.25 4.48
N GLN A 49 37.52 -6.98 4.74
CA GLN A 49 36.13 -6.49 4.82
C GLN A 49 35.39 -6.65 3.49
N GLN A 50 36.05 -6.40 2.35
CA GLN A 50 35.47 -6.63 1.03
C GLN A 50 35.13 -8.10 0.81
N LYS A 51 36.03 -9.02 1.19
CA LYS A 51 35.80 -10.47 1.12
C LYS A 51 34.68 -10.93 2.06
N GLU A 52 34.62 -10.40 3.28
CA GLU A 52 33.53 -10.70 4.22
C GLU A 52 32.19 -10.17 3.72
N GLN A 53 32.14 -8.96 3.14
CA GLN A 53 30.94 -8.44 2.51
C GLN A 53 30.51 -9.26 1.28
N GLN A 54 31.46 -9.74 0.48
CA GLN A 54 31.17 -10.64 -0.65
C GLN A 54 30.65 -12.01 -0.17
N ALA A 55 31.23 -12.56 0.90
CA ALA A 55 30.77 -13.82 1.50
C ALA A 55 29.37 -13.67 2.13
N ARG A 56 29.09 -12.55 2.83
CA ARG A 56 27.74 -12.22 3.33
C ARG A 56 26.72 -12.06 2.20
N ARG A 57 27.11 -11.42 1.08
CA ARG A 57 26.25 -11.31 -0.13
C ARG A 57 25.97 -12.64 -0.82
N GLN A 58 26.79 -13.67 -0.61
CA GLN A 58 26.60 -15.00 -1.18
C GLN A 58 25.89 -15.96 -0.21
N ALA A 59 26.02 -15.75 1.10
CA ALA A 59 25.35 -16.54 2.13
C ALA A 59 23.88 -16.12 2.36
N ASP A 60 23.51 -14.86 2.03
CA ASP A 60 22.14 -14.36 2.06
C ASP A 60 21.64 -14.02 0.64
N PRO A 61 20.71 -14.79 0.04
CA PRO A 61 20.03 -14.38 -1.19
C PRO A 61 18.92 -13.33 -0.94
N VAL A 62 19.10 -12.42 0.04
CA VAL A 62 18.10 -11.39 0.35
C VAL A 62 18.61 -10.00 -0.04
N ALA A 63 18.35 -9.69 -1.31
CA ALA A 63 18.03 -8.37 -1.83
C ALA A 63 19.03 -7.24 -1.54
N SER A 64 19.91 -6.99 -2.52
CA SER A 64 20.08 -5.62 -2.97
C SER A 64 18.74 -5.17 -3.58
N SER A 65 17.76 -4.81 -2.74
CA SER A 65 16.64 -4.03 -3.22
C SER A 65 17.22 -2.69 -3.62
N LYS A 66 17.50 -2.52 -4.93
CA LYS A 66 17.08 -1.28 -5.57
C LYS A 66 15.69 -1.04 -5.00
N ALA A 67 15.45 0.03 -4.25
CA ALA A 67 14.18 0.22 -3.56
C ALA A 67 13.04 0.13 -4.58
N VAL A 68 12.49 -1.07 -4.75
CA VAL A 68 11.40 -1.33 -5.67
C VAL A 68 10.20 -0.81 -4.93
N TYR A 69 9.92 0.47 -5.15
CA TYR A 69 8.81 1.15 -4.50
C TYR A 69 7.53 0.39 -4.80
N THR A 70 6.74 0.18 -3.74
CA THR A 70 5.47 -0.52 -3.83
C THR A 70 4.38 0.48 -4.16
N VAL A 71 3.79 0.33 -5.33
CA VAL A 71 2.65 1.08 -5.82
C VAL A 71 1.37 0.36 -5.41
N LYS A 72 0.41 1.08 -4.84
CA LYS A 72 -0.92 0.54 -4.56
C LYS A 72 -1.71 0.43 -5.86
N ILE A 73 -2.31 -0.72 -6.12
CA ILE A 73 -3.21 -0.91 -7.26
C ILE A 73 -4.54 -0.24 -6.92
N THR A 74 -4.91 0.78 -7.70
CA THR A 74 -6.18 1.53 -7.56
C THR A 74 -7.16 1.20 -8.68
N ASN A 75 -6.65 0.81 -9.85
CA ASN A 75 -7.48 0.48 -11.01
C ASN A 75 -7.88 -0.99 -10.96
N TYR A 76 -9.07 -1.26 -10.44
CA TYR A 76 -9.68 -2.57 -10.43
C TYR A 76 -11.18 -2.48 -10.76
N ALA A 77 -11.70 -3.57 -11.28
CA ALA A 77 -13.13 -3.82 -11.42
C ALA A 77 -13.47 -5.14 -10.74
N TRP A 78 -14.73 -5.36 -10.38
CA TRP A 78 -15.16 -6.65 -9.86
C TRP A 78 -16.52 -7.03 -10.43
N ASP A 79 -16.73 -8.34 -10.57
CA ASP A 79 -18.01 -8.94 -10.89
C ASP A 79 -18.30 -10.10 -9.92
N GLN A 80 -19.47 -10.69 -10.08
CA GLN A 80 -19.78 -11.94 -9.42
C GLN A 80 -20.55 -12.87 -10.34
N SER A 81 -20.34 -14.16 -10.15
CA SER A 81 -21.22 -15.22 -10.58
C SER A 81 -21.99 -15.78 -9.38
N GLU A 82 -22.75 -16.85 -9.61
CA GLU A 82 -23.45 -17.57 -8.55
C GLU A 82 -22.48 -18.09 -7.47
N LYS A 83 -21.33 -18.64 -7.89
CA LYS A 83 -20.37 -19.33 -7.01
C LYS A 83 -19.11 -18.53 -6.69
N PHE A 84 -18.76 -17.55 -7.51
CA PHE A 84 -17.49 -16.82 -7.39
C PHE A 84 -17.71 -15.32 -7.40
N VAL A 85 -16.85 -14.58 -6.71
CA VAL A 85 -16.62 -13.15 -6.90
C VAL A 85 -15.32 -13.03 -7.68
N LYS A 86 -15.29 -12.28 -8.79
CA LYS A 86 -14.08 -12.10 -9.57
C LYS A 86 -13.63 -10.65 -9.52
N ILE A 87 -12.36 -10.45 -9.26
CA ILE A 87 -11.73 -9.14 -9.24
C ILE A 87 -10.74 -9.06 -10.39
N TYR A 88 -10.90 -8.06 -11.23
CA TYR A 88 -10.10 -7.77 -12.40
C TYR A 88 -9.14 -6.62 -12.07
N LEU A 89 -7.85 -6.93 -12.00
CA LEU A 89 -6.79 -5.95 -11.79
C LEU A 89 -6.13 -5.65 -13.14
N THR A 90 -6.23 -4.40 -13.59
CA THR A 90 -5.62 -3.97 -14.86
C THR A 90 -4.14 -3.66 -14.63
N LEU A 91 -3.26 -4.57 -15.05
CA LEU A 91 -1.82 -4.48 -14.85
C LEU A 91 -1.10 -4.78 -16.17
N LYS A 92 -0.61 -3.72 -16.84
CA LYS A 92 0.10 -3.85 -18.11
C LYS A 92 1.34 -4.73 -17.96
N ASN A 93 1.64 -5.52 -18.98
CA ASN A 93 2.80 -6.43 -19.04
C ASN A 93 2.81 -7.54 -17.97
N VAL A 94 1.75 -7.72 -17.17
CA VAL A 94 1.73 -8.73 -16.10
C VAL A 94 1.82 -10.17 -16.64
N HIS A 95 1.46 -10.38 -17.90
CA HIS A 95 1.60 -11.67 -18.58
C HIS A 95 3.06 -12.02 -18.92
N LYS A 96 3.98 -11.06 -18.87
CA LYS A 96 5.42 -11.25 -19.16
C LYS A 96 6.22 -11.68 -17.94
N ILE A 97 5.70 -11.46 -16.74
CA ILE A 97 6.36 -11.88 -15.51
C ILE A 97 5.97 -13.32 -15.16
N PRO A 98 6.87 -14.10 -14.53
CA PRO A 98 6.54 -15.42 -14.04
C PRO A 98 5.39 -15.37 -13.03
N SER A 99 4.53 -16.39 -13.01
CA SER A 99 3.46 -16.53 -12.01
C SER A 99 3.98 -16.55 -10.58
N GLU A 100 5.22 -16.99 -10.36
CA GLU A 100 5.90 -16.97 -9.07
C GLU A 100 6.07 -15.57 -8.48
N LYS A 101 6.13 -14.52 -9.33
CA LYS A 101 6.21 -13.12 -8.87
C LYS A 101 4.84 -12.54 -8.49
N VAL A 102 3.75 -13.28 -8.71
CA VAL A 102 2.38 -12.91 -8.35
C VAL A 102 1.97 -13.71 -7.13
N GLU A 103 2.13 -13.11 -5.96
CA GLU A 103 1.72 -13.71 -4.69
C GLU A 103 0.30 -13.26 -4.35
N VAL A 104 -0.58 -14.23 -4.11
CA VAL A 104 -1.95 -13.96 -3.67
C VAL A 104 -2.20 -14.69 -2.36
N LYS A 105 -2.63 -13.96 -1.34
CA LYS A 105 -3.03 -14.52 -0.05
C LYS A 105 -4.51 -14.27 0.16
N PHE A 106 -5.28 -15.34 0.22
CA PHE A 106 -6.69 -15.29 0.59
C PHE A 106 -6.83 -15.42 2.11
N SER A 107 -7.84 -14.77 2.66
CA SER A 107 -8.35 -15.04 4.00
C SER A 107 -9.87 -15.15 3.95
N GLU A 108 -10.49 -15.61 5.03
CA GLU A 108 -11.93 -15.77 5.14
C GLU A 108 -12.72 -14.54 4.67
N ARG A 109 -12.27 -13.31 4.99
CA ARG A 109 -12.96 -12.05 4.64
C ARG A 109 -12.05 -11.00 4.05
N SER A 110 -10.90 -11.38 3.53
CA SER A 110 -9.97 -10.45 2.90
C SER A 110 -9.12 -11.16 1.86
N PHE A 111 -8.49 -10.40 0.99
CA PHE A 111 -7.41 -10.94 0.16
C PHE A 111 -6.33 -9.88 -0.05
N SER A 112 -5.12 -10.35 -0.29
CA SER A 112 -4.00 -9.50 -0.67
C SER A 112 -3.31 -10.06 -1.91
N VAL A 113 -2.94 -9.17 -2.82
CA VAL A 113 -2.15 -9.44 -4.00
C VAL A 113 -0.88 -8.61 -3.94
N LEU A 114 0.24 -9.26 -4.21
CA LEU A 114 1.54 -8.64 -4.39
C LEU A 114 2.14 -9.12 -5.71
N VAL A 115 2.37 -8.18 -6.61
CA VAL A 115 3.02 -8.41 -7.90
C VAL A 115 4.40 -7.78 -7.86
N LYS A 116 5.45 -8.61 -7.89
CA LYS A 116 6.84 -8.15 -7.76
C LYS A 116 7.44 -7.81 -9.12
N GLU A 117 8.28 -6.77 -9.14
CA GLU A 117 9.13 -6.37 -10.27
C GLU A 117 8.39 -6.15 -11.61
N LEU A 118 7.13 -5.73 -11.57
CA LEU A 118 6.39 -5.34 -12.76
C LEU A 118 6.80 -3.92 -13.17
N ASP A 119 7.36 -3.77 -14.38
CA ASP A 119 7.93 -2.50 -14.88
C ASP A 119 8.92 -1.84 -13.90
N GLY A 120 9.68 -2.67 -13.16
CA GLY A 120 10.64 -2.21 -12.16
C GLY A 120 10.01 -1.69 -10.86
N LYS A 121 8.72 -1.97 -10.61
CA LYS A 121 7.95 -1.58 -9.42
C LYS A 121 7.23 -2.78 -8.83
N ASN A 122 6.94 -2.72 -7.53
CA ASN A 122 6.06 -3.69 -6.89
C ASN A 122 4.65 -3.13 -6.93
N HIS A 123 3.65 -3.94 -7.23
CA HIS A 123 2.25 -3.53 -7.23
C HIS A 123 1.51 -4.34 -6.18
N GLN A 124 0.86 -3.67 -5.23
CA GLN A 124 0.15 -4.34 -4.14
C GLN A 124 -1.29 -3.87 -4.04
N MET A 125 -2.19 -4.82 -3.76
CA MET A 125 -3.58 -4.55 -3.40
C MET A 125 -3.95 -5.37 -2.17
N THR A 126 -4.63 -4.75 -1.21
CA THR A 126 -5.23 -5.45 -0.08
C THR A 126 -6.67 -5.00 0.04
N VAL A 127 -7.60 -5.94 0.02
CA VAL A 127 -9.03 -5.70 0.26
C VAL A 127 -9.37 -6.34 1.59
N LEU A 128 -9.77 -5.51 2.55
CA LEU A 128 -10.22 -5.91 3.87
C LEU A 128 -11.74 -5.84 3.94
N ASN A 129 -12.33 -6.59 4.88
CA ASN A 129 -13.76 -6.55 5.19
C ASN A 129 -14.65 -6.81 3.96
N LEU A 130 -14.39 -7.91 3.25
CA LEU A 130 -15.29 -8.40 2.22
C LEU A 130 -16.71 -8.55 2.77
N LEU A 131 -17.71 -8.29 1.92
CA LEU A 131 -19.11 -8.28 2.33
C LEU A 131 -19.55 -9.61 2.98
N TYR A 132 -19.09 -10.73 2.40
CA TYR A 132 -19.33 -12.08 2.90
C TYR A 132 -18.03 -12.90 2.90
N PRO A 133 -17.98 -13.97 3.70
CA PRO A 133 -16.80 -14.82 3.74
C PRO A 133 -16.62 -15.63 2.44
N ILE A 134 -15.35 -15.90 2.13
CA ILE A 134 -14.89 -16.65 0.96
C ILE A 134 -14.15 -17.92 1.42
N ASP A 135 -14.10 -18.89 0.53
CA ASP A 135 -13.39 -20.16 0.73
C ASP A 135 -11.97 -20.02 0.17
N GLU A 136 -10.99 -19.91 1.07
CA GLU A 136 -9.58 -19.69 0.74
C GLU A 136 -9.00 -20.80 -0.14
N GLN A 137 -9.33 -22.05 0.17
CA GLN A 137 -8.75 -23.24 -0.47
C GLN A 137 -9.19 -23.40 -1.92
N ASN A 138 -10.43 -22.97 -2.20
CA ASN A 138 -11.01 -23.04 -3.53
C ASN A 138 -10.95 -21.71 -4.30
N SER A 139 -10.36 -20.68 -3.70
CA SER A 139 -10.08 -19.42 -4.38
C SER A 139 -8.82 -19.55 -5.22
N SER A 140 -8.79 -18.91 -6.39
CA SER A 140 -7.69 -19.07 -7.34
C SER A 140 -7.41 -17.78 -8.10
N THR A 141 -6.22 -17.66 -8.65
CA THR A 141 -5.79 -16.50 -9.43
C THR A 141 -5.44 -16.93 -10.85
N LYS A 142 -5.90 -16.18 -11.85
CA LYS A 142 -5.55 -16.38 -13.27
C LYS A 142 -4.88 -15.12 -13.80
N ILE A 143 -3.74 -15.30 -14.44
CA ILE A 143 -3.04 -14.22 -15.15
C ILE A 143 -3.49 -14.25 -16.60
N LYS A 144 -3.95 -13.12 -17.11
CA LYS A 144 -4.31 -12.88 -18.52
C LYS A 144 -3.41 -11.80 -19.09
N THR A 145 -3.51 -11.55 -20.40
CA THR A 145 -2.86 -10.42 -21.06
C THR A 145 -3.28 -9.12 -20.37
N ASP A 146 -2.29 -8.44 -19.79
CA ASP A 146 -2.42 -7.15 -19.11
C ASP A 146 -3.44 -7.10 -17.95
N MET A 147 -3.81 -8.26 -17.40
CA MET A 147 -4.82 -8.34 -16.35
C MET A 147 -4.60 -9.53 -15.42
N VAL A 148 -4.80 -9.32 -14.12
CA VAL A 148 -4.85 -10.39 -13.12
C VAL A 148 -6.30 -10.56 -12.68
N VAL A 149 -6.82 -11.79 -12.78
CA VAL A 149 -8.17 -12.16 -12.38
C VAL A 149 -8.09 -12.98 -11.09
N ILE A 150 -8.54 -12.39 -10.00
CA ILE A 150 -8.66 -13.06 -8.71
C ILE A 150 -10.07 -13.62 -8.61
N MET A 151 -10.22 -14.94 -8.44
CA MET A 151 -11.50 -15.61 -8.28
C MET A 151 -11.64 -16.08 -6.84
N CYS A 152 -12.45 -15.36 -6.07
CA CYS A 152 -12.79 -15.73 -4.70
C CYS A 152 -14.03 -16.62 -4.72
N LYS A 153 -13.94 -17.85 -4.22
CA LYS A 153 -15.12 -18.72 -4.11
C LYS A 153 -15.96 -18.28 -2.93
N LYS A 154 -17.26 -18.11 -3.15
CA LYS A 154 -18.19 -17.73 -2.07
C LYS A 154 -18.42 -18.94 -1.15
N GLN A 155 -18.38 -18.74 0.17
CA GLN A 155 -18.81 -19.78 1.11
C GLN A 155 -20.33 -20.01 1.05
N ALA A 156 -21.10 -18.94 0.87
CA ALA A 156 -22.54 -19.00 0.73
C ALA A 156 -22.96 -18.41 -0.62
N THR A 157 -23.95 -19.03 -1.27
CA THR A 157 -24.53 -18.59 -2.55
C THR A 157 -25.40 -17.32 -2.37
N LYS A 158 -24.80 -16.27 -1.78
CA LYS A 158 -25.42 -14.96 -1.59
C LYS A 158 -25.00 -14.03 -2.72
N LYS A 159 -25.91 -13.10 -3.05
CA LYS A 159 -25.63 -12.00 -3.96
C LYS A 159 -24.85 -10.91 -3.22
N TRP A 160 -23.74 -10.47 -3.81
CA TRP A 160 -22.92 -9.39 -3.28
C TRP A 160 -23.37 -8.07 -3.90
N GLU A 161 -23.96 -7.20 -3.10
CA GLU A 161 -24.36 -5.87 -3.59
C GLU A 161 -23.17 -4.92 -3.68
N PHE A 162 -22.18 -5.14 -2.81
CA PHE A 162 -20.94 -4.40 -2.69
C PHE A 162 -19.78 -5.37 -2.51
N LEU A 163 -18.55 -4.93 -2.79
CA LEU A 163 -17.37 -5.77 -2.60
C LEU A 163 -16.99 -5.84 -1.12
N THR A 164 -17.11 -4.71 -0.42
CA THR A 164 -16.77 -4.59 1.00
C THR A 164 -17.94 -4.12 1.85
N THR A 165 -17.90 -4.44 3.15
CA THR A 165 -18.88 -3.93 4.11
C THR A 165 -18.79 -2.40 4.26
N VAL A 166 -17.60 -1.83 4.06
CA VAL A 166 -17.36 -0.38 4.14
C VAL A 166 -18.13 0.36 3.05
N GLU A 167 -18.09 -0.13 1.81
CA GLU A 167 -18.87 0.44 0.70
C GLU A 167 -20.37 0.42 0.98
N LYS A 168 -20.88 -0.68 1.57
CA LYS A 168 -22.29 -0.78 1.98
C LYS A 168 -22.63 0.30 3.02
N GLN A 169 -21.83 0.45 4.06
CA GLN A 169 -22.07 1.43 5.12
C GLN A 169 -21.99 2.87 4.62
N SER A 170 -21.05 3.20 3.73
CA SER A 170 -20.96 4.53 3.12
C SER A 170 -22.20 4.84 2.28
N LYS A 171 -22.67 3.88 1.47
CA LYS A 171 -23.89 4.04 0.66
C LYS A 171 -25.17 4.08 1.49
N GLU A 172 -25.24 3.38 2.62
CA GLU A 172 -26.37 3.44 3.55
C GLU A 172 -26.41 4.77 4.31
N LYS A 173 -25.26 5.38 4.64
CA LYS A 173 -25.20 6.72 5.24
C LYS A 173 -25.61 7.84 4.27
N ASP A 174 -25.28 7.69 2.99
CA ASP A 174 -25.65 8.63 1.93
C ASP A 174 -27.10 8.52 1.48
N LYS A 175 -27.81 7.44 1.83
CA LYS A 175 -29.26 7.39 1.60
C LYS A 175 -29.94 8.37 2.58
N PRO A 176 -30.63 9.42 2.09
CA PRO A 176 -31.55 10.13 2.94
C PRO A 176 -32.59 9.12 3.43
N SER A 177 -32.78 9.03 4.74
CA SER A 177 -33.87 8.28 5.34
C SER A 177 -35.16 8.98 4.95
N VAL A 178 -35.75 8.58 3.82
CA VAL A 178 -37.12 8.94 3.48
C VAL A 178 -37.98 7.84 4.07
N ASP A 179 -38.59 8.12 5.21
CA ASP A 179 -39.62 7.26 5.77
C ASP A 179 -40.83 7.33 4.83
N GLU A 180 -41.11 6.24 4.12
CA GLU A 180 -42.21 6.16 3.15
C GLU A 180 -43.60 6.23 3.81
N ASN A 181 -43.68 6.25 5.15
CA ASN A 181 -44.92 6.40 5.91
C ASN A 181 -45.12 7.79 6.52
N ALA A 182 -44.20 8.73 6.32
CA ALA A 182 -44.35 10.09 6.85
C ALA A 182 -45.19 10.94 5.89
N ASP A 183 -46.22 11.58 6.43
CA ASP A 183 -47.06 12.58 5.78
C ASP A 183 -46.15 13.58 5.01
N PRO A 184 -46.48 14.01 3.76
CA PRO A 184 -45.64 14.91 2.98
C PRO A 184 -45.15 16.17 3.74
N SER A 185 -45.87 16.57 4.78
CA SER A 185 -45.51 17.64 5.71
C SER A 185 -44.38 17.27 6.70
N GLU A 186 -44.35 16.04 7.23
CA GLU A 186 -43.31 15.54 8.13
C GLU A 186 -42.02 15.17 7.39
N GLY A 187 -42.15 14.64 6.16
CA GLY A 187 -41.00 14.34 5.31
C GLY A 187 -40.16 15.58 5.03
N LEU A 188 -40.82 16.74 4.82
CA LEU A 188 -40.16 18.02 4.62
C LEU A 188 -39.45 18.52 5.90
N MET A 189 -40.10 18.41 7.07
CA MET A 189 -39.50 18.78 8.36
C MET A 189 -38.27 17.94 8.72
N SER A 190 -38.34 16.63 8.49
CA SER A 190 -37.22 15.69 8.64
C SER A 190 -36.03 16.08 7.76
N MET A 191 -36.30 16.37 6.48
CA MET A 191 -35.29 16.79 5.52
C MET A 191 -34.66 18.13 5.91
N LEU A 192 -35.47 19.11 6.33
CA LEU A 192 -35.01 20.43 6.78
C LEU A 192 -34.15 20.33 8.05
N LYS A 193 -34.54 19.46 8.99
CA LYS A 193 -33.79 19.21 10.23
C LYS A 193 -32.42 18.59 9.95
N LYS A 194 -32.36 17.66 8.99
CA LYS A 194 -31.10 17.06 8.56
C LYS A 194 -30.17 18.08 7.87
N ILE A 195 -30.72 18.97 7.05
CA ILE A 195 -29.96 20.07 6.44
C ILE A 195 -29.46 21.07 7.51
N TYR A 196 -30.25 21.33 8.55
CA TYR A 196 -29.81 22.18 9.66
C TYR A 196 -28.70 21.52 10.50
N THR A 197 -28.71 20.20 10.70
CA THR A 197 -27.66 19.52 11.46
C THR A 197 -26.35 19.35 10.68
N ASP A 198 -26.43 19.06 9.38
CA ASP A 198 -25.26 18.80 8.53
C ASP A 198 -24.74 20.05 7.79
N GLY A 199 -25.52 21.14 7.75
CA GLY A 199 -25.21 22.37 7.04
C GLY A 199 -24.23 23.27 7.78
N ASP A 200 -23.40 23.98 7.00
CA ASP A 200 -22.56 25.07 7.49
C ASP A 200 -23.41 26.23 8.07
N ASP A 201 -22.76 27.16 8.78
CA ASP A 201 -23.44 28.26 9.45
C ASP A 201 -24.16 29.22 8.47
N GLU A 202 -23.81 29.22 7.19
CA GLU A 202 -24.41 30.07 6.15
C GLU A 202 -25.74 29.48 5.65
N MET A 203 -25.79 28.16 5.44
CA MET A 203 -27.01 27.44 5.09
C MET A 203 -28.04 27.48 6.23
N LYS A 204 -27.60 27.35 7.49
CA LYS A 204 -28.46 27.50 8.68
C LYS A 204 -29.11 28.88 8.77
N ARG A 205 -28.33 29.95 8.52
CA ARG A 205 -28.86 31.33 8.50
C ARG A 205 -29.93 31.50 7.42
N THR A 206 -29.69 30.95 6.23
CA THR A 206 -30.61 31.06 5.10
C THR A 206 -31.92 30.33 5.38
N ILE A 207 -31.87 29.14 5.97
CA ILE A 207 -33.07 28.37 6.37
C ILE A 207 -33.84 29.09 7.48
N ASN A 208 -33.15 29.58 8.52
CA ASN A 208 -33.79 30.36 9.58
C ASN A 208 -34.46 31.61 9.03
N LYS A 209 -33.81 32.33 8.12
CA LYS A 209 -34.37 33.50 7.45
C LYS A 209 -35.61 33.16 6.64
N ALA A 210 -35.58 32.10 5.84
CA ALA A 210 -36.74 31.66 5.06
C ALA A 210 -37.91 31.20 5.95
N TRP A 211 -37.63 30.55 7.07
CA TRP A 211 -38.65 30.11 8.03
C TRP A 211 -39.30 31.30 8.75
N SER A 212 -38.50 32.25 9.23
CA SER A 212 -38.98 33.51 9.80
C SER A 212 -39.79 34.32 8.80
N GLU A 213 -39.30 34.52 7.56
CA GLU A 213 -40.03 35.26 6.52
C GLU A 213 -41.35 34.57 6.12
N SER A 214 -41.41 33.23 6.16
CA SER A 214 -42.63 32.49 5.87
C SER A 214 -43.65 32.55 7.01
N GLN A 215 -43.20 32.53 8.28
CA GLN A 215 -44.06 32.75 9.45
C GLN A 215 -44.57 34.18 9.49
N GLU A 216 -43.69 35.17 9.26
CA GLU A 216 -44.02 36.58 9.25
C GLU A 216 -44.99 36.95 8.12
N LYS A 217 -44.85 36.33 6.92
CA LYS A 217 -45.85 36.47 5.85
C LYS A 217 -47.20 35.84 6.20
N LYS A 218 -47.22 34.77 6.99
CA LYS A 218 -48.47 34.13 7.45
C LYS A 218 -49.16 35.02 8.49
N ILE A 219 -48.41 35.54 9.46
CA ILE A 219 -48.90 36.47 10.50
C ILE A 219 -49.39 37.79 9.87
N ARG A 220 -48.63 38.36 8.92
CA ARG A 220 -49.01 39.60 8.21
C ARG A 220 -50.17 39.40 7.24
N GLY A 221 -50.40 38.18 6.76
CA GLY A 221 -51.58 37.81 5.97
C GLY A 221 -52.85 37.67 6.83
N GLU A 222 -52.71 37.33 8.12
CA GLU A 222 -53.81 37.29 9.09
C GLU A 222 -54.16 38.68 9.64
N GLU A 223 -53.17 39.58 9.87
CA GLU A 223 -53.45 40.97 10.29
C GLU A 223 -54.16 41.81 9.22
N GLY A 224 -53.95 41.52 7.94
CA GLY A 224 -54.64 42.21 6.83
C GLY A 224 -56.10 41.81 6.61
N MET A 225 -56.62 40.85 7.39
CA MET A 225 -58.03 40.42 7.37
C MET A 225 -58.79 40.80 8.65
N MET A 226 -58.29 41.78 9.42
CA MET A 226 -58.96 42.31 10.62
C MET A 226 -59.36 43.79 10.53
N ASP A 227 -59.33 44.39 9.34
CA ASP A 227 -59.96 45.70 9.08
C ASP A 227 -61.12 45.54 8.08
N PHE A 228 -62.30 45.20 8.61
CA PHE A 228 -63.62 45.50 8.03
C PHE A 228 -64.66 45.65 9.14
#